data_AF-A0A4R5U1P1-F1
#
_entry.id   AF-A0A4R5U1P1-F1
#
_cell.length_a   1.000
_cell.length_b   1.000
_cell.length_c   1.000
_cell.angle_alpha   90.00
_cell.angle_beta   90.00
_cell.angle_gamma   90.00
#
_symmetry.space_group_name_H-M   'P 1'
#
loop_
_entity.id
_entity.type
_entity.pdbx_description
1 polymer ?
#
loop_
_entity_poly.entity_id
_entity_poly.type
_entity_poly.pdbx_seq_one_letter_code
_entity_poly.pdbx_strand_id
1 'polypeptide(L)'
;MSGAGNGTPESWHAKLSAGLREFYIAPYRRSFARAQRDEEDLFMMLVFSESLGVPNPATYYTLELMPAMYERFHAWHRRMGMERSPLDHVGCC
;
A
#
# COMPACT_ATOMS: atom_id res chain seq x y z
N MET A 1 -25.10 13.56 -53.72
CA MET A 1 -25.48 12.34 -52.99
C MET A 1 -24.48 12.16 -51.86
N SER A 2 -25.02 11.99 -50.66
CA SER A 2 -24.40 12.11 -49.34
C SER A 2 -23.26 11.13 -49.05
N GLY A 3 -22.42 11.52 -48.08
CA GLY A 3 -21.50 10.62 -47.39
C GLY A 3 -20.80 11.32 -46.22
N ALA A 4 -21.56 11.82 -45.25
CA ALA A 4 -21.03 12.41 -44.02
C ALA A 4 -20.40 11.29 -43.14
N GLY A 5 -19.08 11.33 -43.01
CA GLY A 5 -18.32 10.48 -42.07
C GLY A 5 -18.58 10.90 -40.62
N ASN A 6 -19.20 10.00 -39.89
CA ASN A 6 -19.67 10.09 -38.52
C ASN A 6 -18.51 10.03 -37.49
N GLY A 7 -18.23 11.14 -36.80
CA GLY A 7 -17.40 11.15 -35.59
C GLY A 7 -18.09 10.42 -34.44
N THR A 8 -17.51 9.32 -33.98
CA THR A 8 -18.11 8.38 -33.02
C THR A 8 -18.36 8.98 -31.62
N PRO A 9 -19.51 8.69 -30.98
CA PRO A 9 -19.90 9.21 -29.65
C PRO A 9 -19.07 8.67 -28.45
N GLU A 10 -18.24 7.64 -28.62
CA GLU A 10 -17.54 7.01 -27.49
C GLU A 10 -16.52 7.92 -26.78
N SER A 11 -15.89 8.87 -27.47
CA SER A 11 -14.82 9.69 -26.86
C SER A 11 -15.34 10.73 -25.87
N TRP A 12 -16.56 11.23 -26.04
CA TRP A 12 -17.12 12.26 -25.17
C TRP A 12 -17.63 11.66 -23.87
N HIS A 13 -18.38 10.55 -23.94
CA HIS A 13 -18.82 9.81 -22.76
C HIS A 13 -17.62 9.29 -21.94
N ALA A 14 -16.57 8.81 -22.60
CA ALA A 14 -15.33 8.40 -21.93
C ALA A 14 -14.69 9.56 -21.15
N LYS A 15 -14.54 10.74 -21.77
CA LYS A 15 -13.99 11.94 -21.10
C LYS A 15 -14.85 12.41 -19.93
N LEU A 16 -16.17 12.40 -20.08
CA LEU A 16 -17.12 12.78 -19.03
C LEU A 16 -17.06 11.81 -17.85
N SER A 17 -17.04 10.51 -18.13
CA SER A 17 -16.91 9.46 -17.09
C SER A 17 -15.56 9.54 -16.34
N ALA A 18 -14.47 9.86 -17.04
CA ALA A 18 -13.15 10.05 -16.43
C ALA A 18 -13.12 11.28 -15.51
N GLY A 19 -13.73 12.39 -15.93
CA GLY A 19 -13.84 13.61 -15.10
C GLY A 19 -14.70 13.41 -13.85
N LEU A 20 -15.83 12.71 -13.98
CA LEU A 20 -16.69 12.34 -12.84
C LEU A 20 -15.96 11.40 -11.87
N ARG A 21 -15.21 10.43 -12.40
CA ARG A 21 -14.41 9.51 -11.59
C ARG A 21 -13.32 10.25 -10.83
N GLU A 22 -12.61 11.18 -11.48
CA GLU A 22 -11.59 12.01 -10.82
C GLU A 22 -12.21 12.88 -9.72
N PHE A 23 -13.35 13.53 -9.99
CA PHE A 23 -14.07 14.33 -9.00
C PHE A 23 -14.51 13.52 -7.78
N TYR A 24 -14.99 12.30 -7.99
CA TYR A 24 -15.43 11.42 -6.92
C TYR A 24 -14.27 10.84 -6.10
N ILE A 25 -13.17 10.46 -6.74
CA ILE A 25 -12.02 9.82 -6.07
C ILE A 25 -11.12 10.85 -5.36
N ALA A 26 -10.97 12.05 -5.92
CA ALA A 26 -10.06 13.08 -5.41
C ALA A 26 -10.16 13.34 -3.89
N PRO A 27 -11.34 13.54 -3.28
CA PRO A 27 -11.45 13.80 -1.84
C PRO A 27 -11.01 12.62 -0.96
N TYR A 28 -11.14 11.38 -1.45
CA TYR A 28 -10.81 10.18 -0.68
C TYR A 28 -9.35 9.74 -0.83
N ARG A 29 -8.54 10.39 -1.67
CA ARG A 29 -7.13 10.00 -1.86
C ARG A 29 -6.35 9.94 -0.56
N ARG A 30 -6.58 10.89 0.35
CA ARG A 30 -5.92 10.92 1.66
C ARG A 30 -6.36 9.78 2.57
N SER A 31 -7.67 9.50 2.61
CA SER A 31 -8.19 8.39 3.43
C SER A 31 -7.72 7.05 2.88
N PHE A 32 -7.71 6.86 1.56
CA PHE A 32 -7.18 5.64 0.94
C PHE A 32 -5.68 5.49 1.19
N ALA A 33 -4.89 6.55 1.04
CA ALA A 33 -3.46 6.48 1.34
C ALA A 33 -3.18 6.16 2.82
N ARG A 34 -4.02 6.65 3.73
CA ARG A 34 -3.94 6.29 5.15
C ARG A 34 -4.31 4.82 5.38
N ALA A 35 -5.43 4.37 4.84
CA ALA A 35 -5.85 2.98 4.96
C ALA A 35 -4.80 2.00 4.40
N GLN A 36 -4.21 2.32 3.25
CA GLN A 36 -3.14 1.53 2.65
C GLN A 36 -1.89 1.46 3.56
N ARG A 37 -1.52 2.58 4.19
CA ARG A 37 -0.41 2.61 5.16
C ARG A 37 -0.72 1.81 6.41
N ASP A 38 -1.93 1.93 6.94
CA ASP A 38 -2.36 1.18 8.12
C ASP A 38 -2.34 -0.34 7.83
N GLU A 39 -2.77 -0.76 6.64
CA GLU A 39 -2.67 -2.15 6.16
C GLU A 39 -1.21 -2.62 6.02
N GLU A 40 -0.34 -1.78 5.45
CA GLU A 40 1.10 -2.07 5.33
C GLU A 40 1.75 -2.22 6.72
N ASP A 41 1.44 -1.32 7.65
CA ASP A 41 1.99 -1.35 9.00
C ASP A 41 1.51 -2.60 9.79
N LEU A 42 0.26 -3.02 9.60
CA LEU A 42 -0.28 -4.27 10.14
C LEU A 42 0.41 -5.50 9.54
N PHE A 43 0.62 -5.50 8.23
CA PHE A 43 1.30 -6.59 7.54
C PHE A 43 2.76 -6.72 8.02
N MET A 44 3.47 -5.60 8.13
CA MET A 44 4.83 -5.57 8.68
C MET A 44 4.87 -6.07 10.12
N MET A 45 3.90 -5.68 10.96
CA MET A 45 3.78 -6.19 12.33
C MET A 45 3.57 -7.70 12.36
N LEU A 46 2.73 -8.26 11.49
CA LEU A 46 2.51 -9.71 11.40
C LEU A 46 3.79 -10.43 10.97
N VAL A 47 4.53 -9.91 10.00
CA VAL A 47 5.78 -10.51 9.52
C VAL A 47 6.87 -10.51 10.60
N PHE A 48 6.97 -9.42 11.39
CA PHE A 48 7.99 -9.25 12.44
C PHE A 48 7.50 -9.54 13.86
N SER A 49 6.35 -10.18 14.01
CA SER A 49 5.73 -10.44 15.31
C SER A 49 6.65 -11.25 16.25
N GLU A 50 7.36 -12.25 15.72
CA GLU A 50 8.31 -13.06 16.50
C GLU A 50 9.48 -12.24 17.03
N SER A 51 10.01 -11.32 16.22
CA SER A 51 11.06 -10.39 16.65
C SER A 51 10.57 -9.44 17.75
N LEU A 52 9.26 -9.17 17.79
CA LEU A 52 8.60 -8.40 18.85
C LEU A 52 8.22 -9.26 20.08
N GLY A 53 8.50 -10.56 20.06
CA GLY A 53 8.10 -11.50 21.11
C GLY A 53 6.60 -11.84 21.12
N VAL A 54 5.89 -11.51 20.05
CA VAL A 54 4.47 -11.84 19.87
C VAL A 54 4.37 -13.16 19.09
N PRO A 55 3.86 -14.24 19.71
CA PRO A 55 3.80 -15.55 19.06
C PRO A 55 2.86 -15.49 17.85
N ASN A 56 3.32 -15.98 16.70
CA ASN A 56 2.53 -15.97 15.47
C ASN A 56 2.44 -17.38 14.85
N PRO A 57 1.21 -17.95 14.73
CA PRO A 57 1.03 -19.29 14.14
C PRO A 57 1.39 -19.34 12.65
N ALA A 58 1.43 -18.19 11.98
CA ALA A 58 1.79 -18.07 10.57
C ALA A 58 3.29 -17.79 10.34
N THR A 59 4.11 -17.70 11.40
CA THR A 59 5.54 -17.39 11.30
C THR A 59 6.24 -18.23 10.25
N TYR A 60 6.03 -19.55 10.27
CA TYR A 60 6.67 -20.46 9.31
C TYR A 60 6.44 -20.06 7.84
N TYR A 61 5.27 -19.51 7.53
CA TYR A 61 4.91 -19.06 6.18
C TYR A 61 5.39 -17.64 5.86
N THR A 62 5.60 -16.80 6.87
CA THR A 62 6.03 -15.40 6.68
C THR A 62 7.55 -15.22 6.72
N LEU A 63 8.31 -16.23 7.15
CA LEU A 63 9.78 -16.15 7.19
C LEU A 63 10.40 -15.81 5.82
N GLU A 64 9.86 -16.39 4.74
CA GLU A 64 10.34 -16.15 3.37
C GLU A 64 10.05 -14.72 2.88
N LEU A 65 9.10 -14.03 3.51
CA LEU A 65 8.72 -12.67 3.17
C LEU A 65 9.63 -11.64 3.86
N MET A 66 10.25 -11.97 4.99
CA MET A 66 11.11 -11.05 5.74
C MET A 66 12.21 -10.41 4.87
N PRO A 67 12.94 -11.15 4.01
CA PRO A 67 13.94 -10.56 3.12
C PRO A 67 13.37 -9.46 2.21
N ALA A 68 12.17 -9.68 1.67
CA ALA A 68 11.48 -8.73 0.81
C ALA A 68 10.93 -7.51 1.57
N MET A 69 10.81 -7.59 2.90
CA MET A 69 10.37 -6.48 3.75
C MET A 69 11.51 -5.60 4.26
N TYR A 70 12.77 -6.05 4.18
CA TYR A 70 13.90 -5.30 4.75
C TYR A 70 14.04 -3.88 4.21
N GLU A 71 13.81 -3.67 2.91
CA GLU A 71 13.90 -2.33 2.30
C GLU A 71 12.89 -1.34 2.90
N ARG A 72 11.74 -1.84 3.37
CA ARG A 72 10.67 -1.05 4.00
C ARG A 72 10.82 -0.93 5.51
N PHE A 73 11.64 -1.77 6.14
CA PHE A 73 11.74 -1.91 7.58
C PHE A 73 12.11 -0.60 8.29
N HIS A 74 13.15 0.11 7.80
CA HIS A 74 13.62 1.34 8.43
C HIS A 74 12.50 2.38 8.56
N ALA A 75 11.74 2.58 7.49
CA ALA A 75 10.64 3.54 7.48
C ALA A 75 9.48 3.07 8.39
N TRP A 76 9.20 1.78 8.44
CA TRP A 76 8.15 1.20 9.27
C TRP A 76 8.45 1.32 10.77
N HIS A 77 9.60 0.84 11.26
CA HIS A 77 9.88 0.86 12.71
C HIS A 77 9.95 2.30 13.26
N ARG A 78 10.41 3.25 12.42
CA ARG A 78 10.38 4.70 12.71
C ARG A 78 8.94 5.22 12.85
N ARG A 79 8.02 4.79 11.98
CA ARG A 79 6.59 5.16 12.08
C ARG A 79 5.93 4.56 13.32
N MET A 80 6.32 3.35 13.69
CA MET A 80 5.86 2.69 14.91
C MET A 80 6.39 3.35 16.19
N GLY A 81 7.33 4.31 16.08
CA GLY A 81 7.89 5.03 17.22
C GLY A 81 8.85 4.19 18.06
N MET A 82 9.45 3.14 17.49
CA MET A 82 10.40 2.28 18.19
C MET A 82 11.75 3.01 18.33
N GLU A 83 12.32 3.01 19.54
CA GLU A 83 13.65 3.61 19.78
C GLU A 83 14.78 2.80 19.14
N ARG A 84 14.63 1.46 19.13
CA ARG A 84 15.60 0.51 18.57
C ARG A 84 14.90 -0.49 17.68
N SER A 85 15.63 -0.95 16.66
CA SER A 85 15.22 -2.04 15.79
C SER A 85 14.86 -3.29 16.62
N PRO A 86 13.70 -3.93 16.39
CA PRO A 86 13.38 -5.24 16.96
C PRO A 86 14.20 -6.40 16.38
N LEU A 87 15.01 -6.16 15.34
CA LEU A 87 15.89 -7.17 14.77
C LEU A 87 17.22 -7.18 15.52
N ASP A 88 17.47 -8.23 16.30
CA ASP A 88 18.69 -8.36 17.11
C ASP A 88 19.98 -8.39 16.28
N HIS A 89 19.91 -8.89 15.04
CA HIS A 89 21.08 -9.15 14.19
C HIS A 89 21.29 -8.09 13.11
N VAL A 90 20.34 -7.18 12.94
CA VAL A 90 20.36 -6.14 11.90
C VAL A 90 20.33 -4.80 12.58
N GLY A 91 21.49 -4.13 12.59
CA GLY A 91 21.62 -2.75 13.02
C GLY A 91 20.87 -1.85 12.06
N CYS A 92 19.63 -1.52 12.41
CA CYS A 92 18.88 -0.49 11.73
C CYS A 92 18.81 0.70 12.70
N CYS A 93 19.43 1.81 12.25
CA CYS A 93 19.93 2.97 13.00
C CYS A 93 21.39 2.84 13.46
#